data_AF-A0A0F9G3Z4-F1
#
_entry.id   AF-A0A0F9G3Z4-F1
#
_cell.length_a   1.000
_cell.length_b   1.000
_cell.length_c   1.000
_cell.angle_alpha   90.00
_cell.angle_beta   90.00
_cell.angle_gamma   90.00
#
_symmetry.space_group_name_H-M   'P 1'
#
loop_
_entity.id
_entity.type
_entity.pdbx_description
1 polymer ?
#
loop_
_entity_poly.entity_id
_entity_poly.type
_entity_poly.pdbx_seq_one_letter_code
_entity_poly.pdbx_strand_id
1 'polypeptide(L)'
;MGRGKAGKARRAGGVVCCEGELNFPIVLEIPRATPSNNQVLRAYRNGHAKKRLRQLWELELACALKGNRGPMKRYVEKNRPRMRLTVLCRRKRLLDPDNLRGGLKPILDAAKNIGLIVDDRLEFLDHPDPVQEKCGKMRPVTVIEISPVEVV
;
A
#
# COMPACT_ATOMS: atom_id res chain seq x y z
N MET A 1 -18.47 -11.80 -46.34
CA MET A 1 -17.17 -11.81 -45.61
C MET A 1 -16.95 -10.41 -45.06
N GLY A 2 -16.71 -10.11 -43.79
CA GLY A 2 -16.66 -10.91 -42.56
C GLY A 2 -17.18 -10.05 -41.39
N ARG A 3 -17.88 -10.70 -40.46
CA ARG A 3 -18.41 -10.07 -39.24
C ARG A 3 -17.27 -9.95 -38.22
N GLY A 4 -16.77 -8.74 -37.99
CA GLY A 4 -15.83 -8.47 -36.90
C GLY A 4 -16.54 -8.52 -35.55
N LYS A 5 -16.29 -9.56 -34.77
CA LYS A 5 -16.72 -9.67 -33.37
C LYS A 5 -15.82 -8.77 -32.51
N ALA A 6 -16.32 -7.62 -32.06
CA ALA A 6 -15.67 -6.84 -31.01
C ALA A 6 -15.93 -7.53 -29.66
N GLY A 7 -14.84 -7.99 -29.02
CA GLY A 7 -14.86 -8.69 -27.75
C GLY A 7 -15.41 -7.83 -26.62
N LYS A 8 -16.28 -8.43 -25.80
CA LYS A 8 -16.73 -7.88 -24.52
C LYS A 8 -15.53 -7.62 -23.61
N ALA A 9 -15.26 -6.36 -23.31
CA ALA A 9 -14.39 -5.97 -22.20
C ALA A 9 -14.98 -6.54 -20.90
N ARG A 10 -14.21 -7.41 -20.23
CA ARG A 10 -14.52 -7.92 -18.91
C ARG A 10 -14.43 -6.74 -17.94
N ARG A 11 -15.57 -6.26 -17.44
CA ARG A 11 -15.60 -5.36 -16.28
C ARG A 11 -15.10 -6.18 -15.09
N ALA A 12 -13.94 -5.83 -14.55
CA ALA A 12 -13.51 -6.31 -13.25
C ALA A 12 -14.59 -5.92 -12.23
N GLY A 13 -15.18 -6.91 -11.57
CA GLY A 13 -16.18 -6.69 -10.52
C GLY A 13 -15.52 -5.96 -9.37
N GLY A 14 -15.73 -4.64 -9.28
CA GLY A 14 -15.42 -3.89 -8.08
C GLY A 14 -16.26 -4.42 -6.94
N VAL A 15 -15.63 -4.80 -5.84
CA VAL A 15 -16.32 -5.18 -4.61
C VAL A 15 -16.92 -3.89 -4.03
N VAL A 16 -18.23 -3.71 -4.21
CA VAL A 16 -18.99 -2.60 -3.61
C VAL A 16 -19.49 -3.09 -2.25
N CYS A 17 -18.92 -2.57 -1.17
CA CYS A 17 -19.41 -2.83 0.19
C CYS A 17 -20.29 -1.68 0.66
N CYS A 18 -21.53 -2.00 1.02
CA CYS A 18 -22.54 -1.04 1.47
C CYS A 18 -22.17 -0.44 2.84
N GLU A 19 -21.60 0.77 2.85
CA GLU A 19 -21.70 1.85 3.87
C GLU A 19 -20.60 2.90 3.57
N GLY A 20 -20.88 3.80 2.62
CA GLY A 20 -19.91 4.71 2.02
C GLY A 20 -19.05 3.98 0.99
N GLU A 21 -19.25 4.27 -0.29
CA GLU A 21 -18.64 3.53 -1.41
C GLU A 21 -17.11 3.62 -1.38
N LEU A 22 -16.45 2.66 -0.73
CA LEU A 22 -15.03 2.42 -0.90
C LEU A 22 -14.83 1.77 -2.26
N ASN A 23 -14.32 2.56 -3.20
CA ASN A 23 -13.97 2.07 -4.53
C ASN A 23 -12.61 1.39 -4.48
N PHE A 24 -12.62 0.06 -4.52
CA PHE A 24 -11.42 -0.75 -4.65
C PHE A 24 -11.04 -0.98 -6.13
N PRO A 25 -9.74 -1.07 -6.47
CA PRO A 25 -8.61 -0.89 -5.57
C PRO A 25 -8.40 0.59 -5.18
N ILE A 26 -7.98 0.82 -3.93
CA ILE A 26 -7.58 2.14 -3.45
C ILE A 26 -6.11 2.33 -3.79
N VAL A 27 -5.80 3.35 -4.59
CA VAL A 27 -4.43 3.72 -4.96
C VAL A 27 -4.00 4.95 -4.18
N LEU A 28 -2.93 4.80 -3.40
CA LEU A 28 -2.32 5.85 -2.59
C LEU A 28 -1.00 6.26 -3.21
N GLU A 29 -0.87 7.53 -3.58
CA GLU A 29 0.39 8.11 -4.03
C GLU A 29 1.02 8.92 -2.90
N ILE A 30 2.24 8.53 -2.52
CA ILE A 30 2.97 9.13 -1.40
C ILE A 30 4.23 9.78 -1.97
N PRO A 31 4.45 11.10 -1.79
CA PRO A 31 5.57 11.84 -2.39
C PRO A 31 6.90 11.62 -1.66
N ARG A 32 7.19 10.37 -1.30
CA ARG A 32 8.39 9.92 -0.60
C ARG A 32 8.82 8.57 -1.15
N ALA A 33 10.14 8.36 -1.29
CA ALA A 33 10.69 7.02 -1.50
C ALA A 33 10.67 6.21 -0.22
N THR A 34 10.37 4.92 -0.35
CA THR A 34 10.58 3.95 0.73
C THR A 34 12.02 3.99 1.24
N PRO A 35 12.24 3.92 2.57
CA PRO A 35 13.59 3.84 3.10
C PRO A 35 14.21 2.51 2.67
N SER A 36 15.53 2.47 2.57
CA SER A 36 16.24 1.18 2.52
C SER A 36 16.25 0.52 3.89
N ASN A 37 16.32 -0.81 3.93
CA ASN A 37 16.53 -1.56 5.17
C ASN A 37 17.78 -1.05 5.92
N ASN A 38 18.87 -0.79 5.21
CA ASN A 38 20.07 -0.19 5.82
C ASN A 38 19.82 1.17 6.47
N GLN A 39 18.97 2.03 5.88
CA GLN A 39 18.57 3.28 6.54
C GLN A 39 17.73 2.99 7.78
N VAL A 40 16.77 2.06 7.72
CA VAL A 40 15.96 1.66 8.88
C VAL A 40 16.85 1.15 10.01
N LEU A 41 17.83 0.30 9.72
CA LEU A 41 18.70 -0.29 10.72
C LEU A 41 19.72 0.69 11.31
N ARG A 42 20.28 1.59 10.48
CA ARG A 42 21.35 2.51 10.92
C ARG A 42 20.81 3.85 11.42
N ALA A 43 20.00 4.53 10.61
CA ALA A 43 19.49 5.87 10.94
C ALA A 43 18.31 5.80 11.93
N TYR A 44 17.55 4.71 11.92
CA TYR A 44 16.42 4.49 12.82
C TYR A 44 16.68 3.34 13.79
N ARG A 45 17.91 3.26 14.34
CA ARG A 45 18.32 2.17 15.25
C ARG A 45 17.52 2.12 16.56
N ASN A 46 17.17 3.29 17.11
CA ASN A 46 16.51 3.38 18.42
C ASN A 46 14.97 3.43 18.28
N GLY A 47 14.28 2.99 19.33
CA GLY A 47 12.81 2.90 19.33
C GLY A 47 12.12 4.24 19.03
N HIS A 48 12.67 5.35 19.51
CA HIS A 48 12.14 6.69 19.25
C HIS A 48 12.23 7.08 17.76
N ALA A 49 13.35 6.81 17.10
CA ALA A 49 13.53 7.09 15.68
C ALA A 49 12.61 6.20 14.85
N LYS A 50 12.51 4.89 15.15
CA LYS A 50 11.54 4.00 14.48
C LYS A 50 10.10 4.49 14.64
N LYS A 51 9.73 4.91 15.85
CA LYS A 51 8.40 5.48 16.14
C LYS A 51 8.15 6.73 15.29
N ARG A 52 9.12 7.65 15.20
CA ARG A 52 9.00 8.86 14.36
C ARG A 52 8.85 8.52 12.87
N LEU A 53 9.64 7.57 12.37
CA LEU A 53 9.53 7.12 10.99
C LEU A 53 8.15 6.53 10.71
N ARG A 54 7.65 5.67 11.60
CA ARG A 54 6.32 5.08 11.48
C ARG A 54 5.22 6.14 11.52
N GLN A 55 5.27 7.07 12.48
CA GLN A 55 4.31 8.18 12.59
C GLN A 55 4.29 9.06 11.35
N LEU A 56 5.45 9.30 10.73
CA LEU A 56 5.54 10.02 9.47
C LEU A 56 4.78 9.27 8.35
N TRP A 57 4.99 7.96 8.23
CA TRP A 57 4.24 7.14 7.26
C TRP A 57 2.74 7.07 7.58
N GLU A 58 2.35 6.98 8.86
CA GLU A 58 0.94 7.02 9.29
C GLU A 58 0.28 8.31 8.80
N LEU A 59 0.97 9.45 8.92
CA LEU A 59 0.48 10.75 8.48
C LEU A 59 0.40 10.84 6.95
N GLU A 60 1.44 10.42 6.24
CA GLU A 60 1.48 10.43 4.77
C GLU A 60 0.38 9.54 4.16
N LEU A 61 0.18 8.34 4.71
CA LEU A 61 -0.90 7.44 4.30
C LEU A 61 -2.28 8.02 4.61
N ALA A 62 -2.46 8.60 5.80
CA ALA A 62 -3.72 9.23 6.18
C ALA A 62 -4.07 10.41 5.26
N CYS A 63 -3.08 11.22 4.88
CA CYS A 63 -3.26 12.29 3.90
C CYS A 63 -3.61 11.74 2.50
N ALA A 64 -2.94 10.67 2.05
CA ALA A 64 -3.20 10.05 0.76
C ALA A 64 -4.62 9.47 0.63
N LEU A 65 -5.24 9.07 1.75
CA LEU A 65 -6.61 8.56 1.78
C LEU A 65 -7.70 9.62 1.55
N LYS A 66 -7.39 10.93 1.56
CA LYS A 66 -8.31 12.04 1.20
C LYS A 66 -9.73 11.93 1.80
N GLY A 67 -9.85 11.55 3.08
CA GLY A 67 -11.14 11.40 3.77
C GLY A 67 -11.70 9.97 3.80
N ASN A 68 -11.18 9.05 2.98
CA ASN A 68 -11.57 7.64 3.00
C ASN A 68 -11.03 6.87 4.23
N ARG A 69 -10.23 7.51 5.10
CA ARG A 69 -9.68 6.87 6.30
C ARG A 69 -10.77 6.33 7.22
N GLY A 70 -11.81 7.11 7.50
CA GLY A 70 -12.91 6.69 8.38
C GLY A 70 -13.68 5.48 7.83
N PRO A 71 -14.21 5.56 6.60
CA PRO A 71 -14.85 4.43 5.93
C PRO A 71 -13.94 3.20 5.84
N MET A 72 -12.68 3.37 5.43
CA MET A 72 -11.71 2.28 5.28
C MET A 72 -11.45 1.56 6.61
N LYS A 73 -11.20 2.33 7.68
CA LYS A 73 -11.00 1.77 9.01
C LYS A 73 -12.22 0.97 9.47
N ARG A 74 -13.43 1.51 9.32
CA ARG A 74 -14.68 0.80 9.66
C ARG A 74 -14.86 -0.48 8.86
N TYR A 75 -14.56 -0.44 7.56
CA TYR A 75 -14.62 -1.62 6.69
C TYR A 75 -13.67 -2.72 7.17
N VAL A 76 -12.41 -2.37 7.48
CA VAL A 76 -11.41 -3.33 7.97
C VAL A 76 -11.77 -3.88 9.36
N GLU A 77 -12.26 -3.04 10.27
CA GLU A 77 -12.68 -3.47 11.61
C GLU A 77 -13.88 -4.41 11.58
N LYS A 78 -14.89 -4.09 10.74
CA LYS A 78 -16.15 -4.85 10.62
C LYS A 78 -15.96 -6.19 9.92
N ASN A 79 -15.27 -6.19 8.78
CA ASN A 79 -15.20 -7.37 7.91
C ASN A 79 -13.90 -8.17 8.09
N ARG A 80 -12.91 -7.61 8.79
CA ARG A 80 -11.57 -8.21 8.99
C ARG A 80 -11.00 -8.92 7.73
N PRO A 81 -11.08 -8.29 6.55
CA PRO A 81 -10.81 -8.97 5.29
C PRO A 81 -9.32 -9.29 5.15
N ARG A 82 -9.00 -10.30 4.33
CA ARG A 82 -7.64 -10.50 3.84
C ARG A 82 -7.38 -9.48 2.73
N MET A 83 -6.41 -8.59 2.94
CA MET A 83 -6.10 -7.50 2.03
C MET A 83 -4.89 -7.85 1.16
N ARG A 84 -4.89 -7.42 -0.10
CA ARG A 84 -3.71 -7.37 -0.96
C ARG A 84 -3.13 -5.96 -0.92
N LEU A 85 -1.83 -5.87 -0.64
CA LEU A 85 -1.08 -4.60 -0.62
C LEU A 85 0.12 -4.72 -1.56
N THR A 86 0.03 -4.05 -2.71
CA THR A 86 1.16 -3.96 -3.66
C THR A 86 1.85 -2.61 -3.49
N VAL A 87 3.18 -2.61 -3.64
CA VAL A 87 4.00 -1.40 -3.50
C VAL A 87 4.85 -1.22 -4.74
N LEU A 88 4.70 -0.07 -5.40
CA LEU A 88 5.57 0.40 -6.46
C LEU A 88 6.43 1.56 -5.94
N CYS A 89 7.75 1.37 -5.95
CA CYS A 89 8.73 2.34 -5.48
C CYS A 89 9.43 3.04 -6.65
N ARG A 90 9.05 4.29 -6.94
CA ARG A 90 9.74 5.13 -7.92
C ARG A 90 10.91 5.86 -7.26
N ARG A 91 12.14 5.59 -7.71
CA ARG A 91 13.36 6.08 -7.06
C ARG A 91 14.48 6.43 -8.04
N LYS A 92 15.35 7.36 -7.65
CA LYS A 92 16.53 7.75 -8.46
C LYS A 92 17.60 6.65 -8.55
N ARG A 93 17.78 5.91 -7.45
CA ARG A 93 18.69 4.78 -7.33
C ARG A 93 17.88 3.56 -6.88
N LEU A 94 17.97 2.50 -7.67
CA LEU A 94 17.38 1.21 -7.33
C LEU A 94 18.07 0.64 -6.10
N LEU A 95 17.33 -0.14 -5.32
CA LEU A 95 17.88 -0.93 -4.23
C LEU A 95 18.06 -2.36 -4.68
N ASP A 96 18.92 -3.06 -3.95
CA ASP A 96 18.84 -4.51 -3.85
C ASP A 96 17.44 -4.94 -3.34
N PRO A 97 16.83 -6.01 -3.88
CA PRO A 97 15.50 -6.48 -3.50
C PRO A 97 15.30 -6.70 -2.00
N ASP A 98 16.26 -7.28 -1.29
CA ASP A 98 16.13 -7.54 0.16
C ASP A 98 16.17 -6.24 0.95
N ASN A 99 17.00 -5.31 0.49
CA ASN A 99 17.10 -3.98 1.10
C ASN A 99 15.83 -3.15 0.85
N LEU A 100 15.13 -3.39 -0.27
CA LEU A 100 13.82 -2.79 -0.54
C LEU A 100 12.76 -3.41 0.37
N ARG A 101 12.67 -4.75 0.41
CA ARG A 101 11.69 -5.50 1.20
C ARG A 101 11.78 -5.15 2.68
N GLY A 102 12.98 -5.18 3.27
CA GLY A 102 13.18 -4.81 4.68
C GLY A 102 12.84 -3.33 4.97
N GLY A 103 12.99 -2.47 3.96
CA GLY A 103 12.61 -1.06 4.02
C GLY A 103 11.11 -0.79 4.13
N LEU A 104 10.26 -1.75 3.77
CA LEU A 104 8.80 -1.59 3.80
C LEU A 104 8.19 -1.81 5.19
N LYS A 105 8.92 -2.40 6.13
CA LYS A 105 8.38 -2.72 7.46
C LYS A 105 7.71 -1.51 8.16
N PRO A 106 8.29 -0.30 8.17
CA PRO A 106 7.64 0.88 8.74
C PRO A 106 6.32 1.27 8.07
N ILE A 107 6.17 0.97 6.77
CA ILE A 107 4.99 1.29 5.97
C ILE A 107 3.87 0.29 6.30
N LEU A 108 4.20 -1.01 6.40
CA LEU A 108 3.25 -2.05 6.82
C LEU A 108 2.76 -1.80 8.26
N ASP A 109 3.67 -1.44 9.17
CA ASP A 109 3.31 -1.08 10.54
C ASP A 109 2.39 0.15 10.58
N ALA A 110 2.65 1.15 9.74
CA ALA A 110 1.81 2.34 9.63
C ALA A 110 0.43 2.01 9.06
N ALA A 111 0.36 1.19 7.99
CA ALA A 111 -0.89 0.74 7.38
C ALA A 111 -1.77 0.01 8.40
N LYS A 112 -1.18 -0.86 9.23
CA LYS A 112 -1.86 -1.52 10.35
C LYS A 112 -2.41 -0.49 11.34
N ASN A 113 -1.58 0.43 11.82
CA ASN A 113 -1.96 1.41 12.85
C ASN A 113 -3.09 2.35 12.42
N ILE A 114 -3.18 2.70 11.14
CA ILE A 114 -4.23 3.60 10.64
C ILE A 114 -5.50 2.84 10.20
N GLY A 115 -5.50 1.51 10.24
CA GLY A 115 -6.66 0.68 9.88
C GLY A 115 -6.82 0.42 8.39
N LEU A 116 -5.72 0.37 7.61
CA LEU A 116 -5.76 -0.06 6.21
C LEU A 116 -5.78 -1.59 6.06
N ILE A 117 -5.18 -2.29 7.02
CA ILE A 117 -5.08 -3.75 7.09
C ILE A 117 -5.30 -4.19 8.53
N VAL A 118 -5.73 -5.43 8.73
CA VAL A 118 -5.92 -5.99 10.08
C VAL A 118 -4.58 -6.26 10.75
N ASP A 119 -3.69 -6.96 10.04
CA ASP A 119 -2.35 -7.31 10.50
C ASP A 119 -1.41 -7.55 9.31
N ASP A 120 -0.09 -7.60 9.56
CA ASP A 120 0.91 -7.94 8.54
C ASP A 120 1.21 -9.46 8.45
N ARG A 121 0.41 -10.27 9.15
CA ARG A 121 0.44 -11.74 9.06
C ARG A 121 -0.18 -12.23 7.74
N LEU A 122 0.33 -13.35 7.22
CA LEU A 122 -0.08 -13.94 5.93
C LEU A 122 -1.59 -14.24 5.82
N GLU A 123 -2.24 -14.52 6.94
CA GLU A 123 -3.69 -14.77 7.02
C GLU A 123 -4.52 -13.50 6.73
N PHE A 124 -3.99 -12.30 7.02
CA PHE A 124 -4.66 -11.02 6.83
C PHE A 124 -4.10 -10.19 5.66
N LEU A 125 -2.90 -10.55 5.17
CA LEU A 125 -2.19 -9.76 4.18
C LEU A 125 -1.56 -10.64 3.10
N ASP A 126 -1.96 -10.40 1.86
CA ASP A 126 -1.23 -10.79 0.66
C ASP A 126 -0.32 -9.62 0.24
N HIS A 127 0.97 -9.75 0.55
CA HIS A 127 1.98 -8.74 0.23
C HIS A 127 2.99 -9.30 -0.78
N PRO A 128 2.73 -9.19 -2.09
CA PRO A 128 3.68 -9.60 -3.11
C PRO A 128 4.94 -8.73 -3.07
N ASP A 129 5.99 -9.21 -3.73
CA ASP A 129 7.27 -8.50 -3.76
C ASP A 129 7.14 -7.09 -4.35
N PRO A 130 7.78 -6.09 -3.72
CA PRO A 130 7.68 -4.73 -4.18
C PRO A 130 8.37 -4.53 -5.52
N VAL A 131 7.70 -3.79 -6.39
CA VAL A 131 8.27 -3.37 -7.67
C VAL A 131 8.99 -2.04 -7.48
N GLN A 132 10.05 -1.82 -8.24
CA GLN A 132 10.76 -0.55 -8.26
C GLN A 132 11.03 -0.07 -9.67
N GLU A 133 10.92 1.24 -9.86
CA GLU A 133 11.13 1.92 -11.13
C GLU A 133 12.14 3.06 -10.95
N LYS A 134 13.02 3.23 -11.94
CA LYS A 134 13.97 4.34 -11.93
C LYS A 134 13.27 5.62 -12.34
N CYS A 135 13.07 6.55 -11.41
CA CYS A 135 12.59 7.89 -11.72
C CYS A 135 13.79 8.78 -12.10
N GLY A 136 13.84 9.24 -13.35
CA GLY A 136 14.95 10.08 -13.84
C GLY A 136 15.05 11.43 -13.10
N LYS A 137 14.51 12.50 -13.71
CA LYS A 137 14.47 13.84 -13.08
C LYS A 137 13.29 14.02 -12.12
N MET A 138 12.29 13.13 -12.18
CA MET A 138 11.10 13.20 -11.34
C MET A 138 11.41 12.98 -9.86
N ARG A 139 10.53 13.48 -9.00
CA ARG A 139 10.62 13.25 -7.55
C ARG A 139 10.36 11.77 -7.26
N PRO A 140 11.05 11.18 -6.27
CA PRO A 140 10.74 9.82 -5.83
C PRO A 140 9.34 9.75 -5.23
N VAL A 141 8.63 8.65 -5.51
CA VAL A 141 7.24 8.43 -5.11
C VAL A 141 7.06 6.97 -4.72
N THR A 142 6.23 6.70 -3.72
CA THR A 142 5.75 5.36 -3.40
C THR A 142 4.27 5.29 -3.74
N VAL A 143 3.91 4.35 -4.59
CA VAL A 143 2.51 4.07 -4.93
C VAL A 143 2.13 2.79 -4.22
N ILE A 144 1.02 2.83 -3.47
CA ILE A 144 0.49 1.67 -2.75
C ILE A 144 -0.91 1.41 -3.28
N GLU A 145 -1.15 0.21 -3.77
CA GLU A 145 -2.48 -0.23 -4.18
C GLU A 145 -3.00 -1.27 -3.18
N ILE A 146 -4.21 -1.02 -2.68
CA ILE A 146 -4.86 -1.85 -1.67
C ILE A 146 -6.22 -2.34 -2.18
N SER A 147 -6.47 -3.63 -2.04
CA SER A 147 -7.75 -4.26 -2.37
C SER A 147 -8.06 -5.43 -1.44
N PRO A 148 -9.33 -5.75 -1.16
CA PRO A 148 -9.69 -7.00 -0.51
C PRO A 148 -9.49 -8.18 -1.47
N VAL A 149 -8.95 -9.30 -0.97
CA VAL A 149 -8.81 -10.56 -1.71
C VAL A 149 -9.97 -11.49 -1.40
N GLU A 150 -10.27 -11.64 -0.12
CA GLU A 150 -11.37 -12.44 0.42
C GLU A 150 -12.00 -11.66 1.58
N VAL A 151 -13.33 -11.57 1.55
CA VAL A 151 -14.11 -11.10 2.69
C VAL A 151 -14.61 -12.36 3.38
N VAL A 152 -14.11 -12.64 4.60
CA VAL A 152 -14.54 -13.79 5.40
C VAL A 152 -15.92 -13.50 6.00
#